data_AF-A0A0M4PS48-F1
#
_entry.id   AF-A0A0M4PS48-F1
#
_cell.length_a   1.000
_cell.length_b   1.000
_cell.length_c   1.000
_cell.angle_alpha   90.00
_cell.angle_beta   90.00
_cell.angle_gamma   90.00
#
_symmetry.space_group_name_H-M   'P 1'
#
loop_
_entity.id
_entity.type
_entity.pdbx_description
1 polymer ?
#
loop_
_entity_poly.entity_id
_entity_poly.type
_entity_poly.pdbx_seq_one_letter_code
_entity_poly.pdbx_strand_id
1 'polypeptide(L)'
;MELDLVPRLGAVIGLAVVLLVLGLLLRWTYGHQKHHALPTDDPDDPVATGLLTEVSRVPGQEAARVLRDRLRSEGIRATTSRADGGGWALLVFPRDVKDARVVLSRRSLD
;
A
#
# COMPACT_ATOMS: atom_id res chain seq x y z
N MET A 1 49.34 -16.09 -28.43
CA MET A 1 47.95 -15.98 -27.94
C MET A 1 47.93 -15.58 -26.45
N GLU A 2 48.81 -14.69 -25.99
CA GLU A 2 48.84 -14.22 -24.58
C GLU A 2 48.57 -12.72 -24.44
N LEU A 3 48.67 -11.94 -25.53
CA LEU A 3 48.55 -10.48 -25.50
C LEU A 3 47.09 -9.97 -25.35
N ASP A 4 46.09 -10.83 -25.55
CA ASP A 4 44.66 -10.48 -25.42
C ASP A 4 44.08 -10.83 -24.05
N LEU A 5 44.82 -11.54 -23.20
CA LEU A 5 44.33 -11.99 -21.90
C LEU A 5 44.23 -10.83 -20.90
N VAL A 6 45.26 -9.98 -20.85
CA VAL A 6 45.33 -8.81 -19.95
C VAL A 6 44.19 -7.81 -20.21
N PRO A 7 43.89 -7.37 -21.45
CA PRO A 7 42.77 -6.46 -21.70
C PRO A 7 41.40 -7.11 -21.44
N ARG A 8 41.24 -8.42 -21.71
CA ARG A 8 40.01 -9.15 -21.39
C ARG A 8 39.79 -9.32 -19.88
N LEU A 9 40.84 -9.66 -19.14
CA LEU A 9 40.80 -9.74 -17.68
C LEU A 9 40.49 -8.36 -17.08
N GLY A 10 41.11 -7.29 -17.60
CA GLY A 10 40.81 -5.92 -17.21
C GLY A 10 39.35 -5.53 -17.47
N ALA A 11 38.79 -5.92 -18.62
CA ALA A 11 37.38 -5.68 -18.95
C ALA A 11 36.42 -6.45 -18.03
N VAL A 12 36.72 -7.72 -17.72
CA VAL A 12 35.91 -8.54 -16.80
C VAL A 12 35.97 -7.99 -15.38
N ILE A 13 37.15 -7.61 -14.90
CA ILE A 13 37.33 -6.99 -13.58
C ILE A 13 36.61 -5.64 -13.53
N GLY A 14 36.76 -4.81 -14.56
CA GLY A 14 36.07 -3.53 -14.67
C GLY A 14 34.55 -3.67 -14.64
N LEU A 15 34.00 -4.62 -15.40
CA LEU A 15 32.57 -4.92 -15.38
C LEU A 15 32.11 -5.39 -14.00
N ALA A 16 32.87 -6.29 -13.36
CA ALA A 16 32.54 -6.79 -12.03
C ALA A 16 32.52 -5.64 -11.00
N VAL A 17 33.51 -4.75 -11.04
CA VAL A 17 33.58 -3.57 -10.16
C VAL A 17 32.39 -2.63 -10.40
N VAL A 18 32.05 -2.34 -11.66
CA VAL A 18 30.89 -1.48 -11.99
C VAL A 18 29.60 -2.10 -11.47
N LEU A 19 29.37 -3.39 -11.67
CA LEU A 19 28.18 -4.09 -11.16
C LEU A 19 28.13 -4.10 -9.64
N LEU A 20 29.27 -4.23 -8.97
CA LEU A 20 29.36 -4.22 -7.50
C LEU A 20 29.04 -2.83 -6.95
N VAL A 21 29.59 -1.78 -7.56
CA VAL A 21 29.29 -0.37 -7.20
C VAL A 21 27.83 -0.04 -7.48
N LEU A 22 27.30 -0.44 -8.65
CA LEU A 22 25.90 -0.21 -9.00
C LEU A 22 24.96 -0.98 -8.05
N GLY A 23 25.25 -2.24 -7.76
CA GLY A 23 24.50 -3.04 -6.80
C GLY A 23 24.53 -2.45 -5.39
N LEU A 24 25.68 -1.91 -4.96
CA LEU A 24 25.80 -1.23 -3.67
C LEU A 24 25.02 0.09 -3.65
N LEU A 25 25.07 0.88 -4.72
CA LEU A 25 24.27 2.09 -4.88
C LEU A 25 22.78 1.77 -4.83
N LEU A 26 22.32 0.77 -5.59
CA LEU A 26 20.93 0.33 -5.57
C LEU A 26 20.53 -0.19 -4.19
N ARG A 27 21.38 -0.99 -3.55
CA ARG A 27 21.15 -1.49 -2.19
C ARG A 27 21.13 -0.37 -1.15
N TRP A 28 21.85 0.72 -1.39
CA TRP A 28 21.87 1.89 -0.53
C TRP A 28 20.64 2.77 -0.77
N THR A 29 20.32 3.12 -2.02
CA THR A 29 19.16 3.96 -2.37
C THR A 29 17.83 3.27 -2.10
N TYR A 30 17.70 1.98 -2.43
CA TYR A 30 16.47 1.21 -2.28
C TYR A 30 16.44 0.36 -1.00
N GLY A 31 17.59 -0.01 -0.45
CA GLY A 31 17.63 -0.88 0.74
C GLY A 31 17.50 -0.17 2.08
N HIS A 32 17.35 1.15 2.10
CA HIS A 32 16.89 1.91 3.27
C HIS A 32 15.37 1.95 3.41
N GLN A 33 14.61 1.38 2.45
CA GLN A 33 13.14 1.26 2.57
C GLN A 33 12.70 0.16 3.55
N LYS A 34 13.63 -0.47 4.28
CA LYS A 34 13.33 -1.50 5.30
C LYS A 34 12.72 -0.94 6.60
N HIS A 35 12.60 0.38 6.73
CA HIS A 35 12.05 1.03 7.93
C HIS A 35 10.68 1.69 7.72
N HIS A 36 10.07 1.56 6.55
CA HIS A 36 8.61 1.39 6.56
C HIS A 36 8.37 -0.09 6.75
N ALA A 37 8.26 -0.48 8.02
CA ALA A 37 7.46 -1.62 8.36
C ALA A 37 6.10 -1.39 7.67
N LEU A 38 5.92 -2.00 6.50
CA LEU A 38 4.61 -2.52 6.15
C LEU A 38 4.14 -3.21 7.43
N PRO A 39 2.99 -2.83 8.02
CA PRO A 39 2.41 -3.62 9.09
C PRO A 39 2.47 -5.05 8.59
N THR A 40 3.25 -5.89 9.29
CA THR A 40 3.31 -7.32 9.00
C THR A 40 1.86 -7.75 8.87
N ASP A 41 1.51 -8.24 7.69
CA ASP A 41 0.24 -8.89 7.42
C ASP A 41 0.05 -9.91 8.53
N ASP A 42 -0.81 -9.58 9.49
CA ASP A 42 -1.43 -10.58 10.32
C ASP A 42 -2.30 -11.38 9.33
N PRO A 43 -2.01 -12.67 9.10
CA PRO A 43 -2.79 -13.48 8.18
C PRO A 43 -4.26 -13.62 8.60
N ASP A 44 -4.60 -13.20 9.83
CA ASP A 44 -5.97 -13.13 10.35
C ASP A 44 -6.56 -11.69 10.37
N ASP A 45 -5.87 -10.68 9.83
CA ASP A 45 -6.38 -9.30 9.72
C ASP A 45 -7.04 -9.04 8.35
N PRO A 46 -8.39 -8.99 8.26
CA PRO A 46 -9.11 -8.76 7.01
C PRO A 46 -8.96 -7.34 6.44
N VAL A 47 -8.10 -6.49 7.03
CA VAL A 47 -7.94 -5.06 6.73
C VAL A 47 -6.67 -4.77 5.91
N ALA A 48 -6.00 -5.78 5.34
CA ALA A 48 -4.83 -5.60 4.47
C ALA A 48 -5.17 -5.12 3.04
N THR A 49 -5.93 -4.03 2.90
CA THR A 49 -5.91 -3.23 1.67
C THR A 49 -4.92 -2.09 1.89
N GLY A 50 -3.61 -2.37 1.77
CA GLY A 50 -2.48 -1.51 2.19
C GLY A 50 -2.38 -0.05 1.71
N LEU A 51 -3.46 0.53 1.16
CA LEU A 51 -3.64 1.96 0.87
C LEU A 51 -4.93 2.56 1.44
N LEU A 52 -5.88 1.75 1.91
CA LEU A 52 -7.18 2.17 2.39
C LEU A 52 -7.50 1.50 3.74
N THR A 53 -8.10 2.25 4.65
CA THR A 53 -8.46 1.79 5.99
C THR A 53 -9.97 1.53 6.05
N GLU A 54 -10.37 0.38 6.60
CA GLU A 54 -11.78 0.08 6.89
C GLU A 54 -12.31 1.03 7.97
N VAL A 55 -13.37 1.77 7.64
CA VAL A 55 -14.05 2.69 8.58
C VAL A 55 -15.39 2.17 9.05
N SER A 56 -16.05 1.30 8.27
CA SER A 56 -17.34 0.74 8.62
C SER A 56 -17.61 -0.54 7.82
N ARG A 57 -18.33 -1.49 8.43
CA ARG A 57 -18.81 -2.71 7.80
C ARG A 57 -20.32 -2.73 7.81
N VAL A 58 -20.93 -3.04 6.67
CA VAL A 58 -22.39 -3.15 6.54
C VAL A 58 -22.80 -4.46 5.86
N PRO A 59 -23.93 -5.07 6.26
CA PRO A 59 -24.35 -6.36 5.70
C PRO A 59 -24.90 -6.26 4.26
N GLY A 60 -25.32 -5.06 3.82
CA GLY A 60 -25.98 -4.86 2.52
C GLY A 60 -25.17 -4.02 1.54
N GLN A 61 -25.17 -4.43 0.26
CA GLN A 61 -24.52 -3.67 -0.82
C GLN A 61 -25.10 -2.27 -0.97
N GLU A 62 -26.43 -2.15 -0.87
CA GLU A 62 -27.12 -0.86 -1.01
C GLU A 62 -26.79 0.08 0.14
N ALA A 63 -26.69 -0.43 1.37
CA ALA A 63 -26.24 0.34 2.52
C ALA A 63 -24.81 0.88 2.29
N ALA A 64 -23.91 0.04 1.77
CA ALA A 64 -22.54 0.44 1.47
C ALA A 64 -22.46 1.54 0.40
N ARG A 65 -23.32 1.46 -0.63
CA ARG A 65 -23.42 2.50 -1.68
C ARG A 65 -23.91 3.83 -1.12
N VAL A 66 -24.96 3.82 -0.29
CA VAL A 66 -25.49 5.03 0.35
C VAL A 66 -24.42 5.70 1.23
N LEU A 67 -23.69 4.90 2.02
CA LEU A 67 -22.60 5.39 2.87
C LEU A 67 -21.43 5.96 2.06
N ARG A 68 -21.07 5.31 0.96
CA ARG A 68 -20.06 5.81 0.01
C ARG A 68 -20.49 7.13 -0.62
N ASP A 69 -21.73 7.24 -1.07
CA ASP A 69 -22.23 8.45 -1.73
C ASP A 69 -22.34 9.62 -0.75
N ARG A 70 -22.64 9.35 0.53
CA ARG A 70 -22.56 10.33 1.63
C ARG A 70 -21.13 10.83 1.86
N LEU A 71 -20.14 9.94 1.90
CA LEU A 71 -18.75 10.37 2.03
C LEU A 71 -18.31 11.19 0.80
N ARG A 72 -18.78 10.81 -0.39
CA ARG A 72 -18.50 11.53 -1.63
C ARG A 72 -19.09 12.94 -1.66
N SER A 73 -20.27 13.17 -1.09
CA SER A 73 -20.87 14.52 -1.01
C SER A 73 -20.07 15.48 -0.13
N GLU A 74 -19.32 14.96 0.83
CA GLU A 74 -18.40 15.72 1.69
C GLU A 74 -16.97 15.79 1.10
N GLY A 75 -16.78 15.35 -0.15
CA GLY A 75 -15.48 15.35 -0.83
C GLY A 75 -14.52 14.23 -0.39
N ILE A 76 -14.97 13.29 0.45
CA ILE A 76 -14.16 12.17 0.95
C ILE A 76 -14.19 11.03 -0.06
N ARG A 77 -13.00 10.59 -0.49
CA ARG A 77 -12.85 9.46 -1.41
C ARG A 77 -13.02 8.14 -0.67
N ALA A 78 -14.10 7.43 -0.97
CA ALA A 78 -14.44 6.14 -0.36
C ALA A 78 -14.64 5.05 -1.42
N THR A 79 -14.20 3.83 -1.10
CA THR A 79 -14.34 2.62 -1.91
C THR A 79 -15.07 1.56 -1.09
N THR A 80 -15.92 0.77 -1.73
CA THR A 80 -16.60 -0.36 -1.09
C THR A 80 -15.99 -1.66 -1.60
N SER A 81 -15.56 -2.55 -0.70
CA SER A 81 -15.14 -3.91 -1.03
C SER A 81 -16.06 -4.94 -0.35
N ARG A 82 -16.08 -6.16 -0.87
CA ARG A 82 -16.74 -7.27 -0.19
C ARG A 82 -15.85 -7.73 0.95
N ALA A 83 -16.40 -7.81 2.16
CA ALA A 83 -15.69 -8.29 3.35
C ALA A 83 -15.83 -9.82 3.47
N ASP A 84 -14.79 -10.46 3.97
CA ASP A 84 -14.83 -11.89 4.30
C ASP A 84 -15.89 -12.14 5.39
N GLY A 85 -16.79 -13.09 5.14
CA GLY A 85 -17.92 -13.38 6.02
C GLY A 85 -19.28 -12.79 5.61
N GLY A 86 -19.40 -12.18 4.42
CA GLY A 86 -20.71 -11.86 3.83
C GLY A 86 -21.25 -10.46 4.13
N GLY A 87 -20.36 -9.45 4.13
CA GLY A 87 -20.72 -8.05 4.23
C GLY A 87 -19.97 -7.18 3.22
N TRP A 88 -20.12 -5.88 3.33
CA TRP A 88 -19.44 -4.86 2.56
C TRP A 88 -18.63 -3.96 3.50
N ALA A 89 -17.33 -3.87 3.26
CA ALA A 89 -16.43 -2.96 3.95
C ALA A 89 -16.38 -1.62 3.21
N LEU A 90 -16.45 -0.54 3.97
CA LEU A 90 -16.26 0.82 3.50
C LEU A 90 -14.83 1.25 3.83
N LEU A 91 -14.06 1.50 2.78
CA LEU A 91 -12.63 1.77 2.81
C LEU A 91 -12.38 3.24 2.43
N VAL A 92 -11.54 3.95 3.18
CA VAL A 92 -11.14 5.34 2.91
C VAL A 92 -9.63 5.50 3.03
N PHE A 93 -9.06 6.57 2.46
CA PHE A 93 -7.64 6.84 2.64
C PHE A 93 -7.30 7.14 4.11
N PRO A 94 -6.13 6.71 4.63
CA PRO A 94 -5.75 6.90 6.03
C PRO A 94 -5.86 8.34 6.54
N ARG A 95 -5.55 9.33 5.69
CA ARG A 95 -5.64 10.75 6.03
C ARG A 95 -7.07 11.24 6.27
N ASP A 96 -8.06 10.58 5.65
CA ASP A 96 -9.48 10.98 5.65
C ASP A 96 -10.29 10.14 6.67
N VAL A 97 -9.64 9.25 7.45
CA VAL A 97 -10.30 8.34 8.40
C VAL A 97 -11.04 9.08 9.50
N LYS A 98 -10.43 10.12 10.08
CA LYS A 98 -11.04 10.89 11.17
C LYS A 98 -12.30 11.60 10.70
N ASP A 99 -12.21 12.27 9.55
CA ASP A 99 -13.32 13.00 8.95
C ASP A 99 -14.43 12.06 8.51
N ALA A 100 -14.08 10.92 7.92
CA ALA A 100 -15.04 9.88 7.57
C ALA A 100 -15.79 9.36 8.81
N ARG A 101 -15.10 9.06 9.91
CA ARG A 101 -15.74 8.63 11.16
C ARG A 101 -16.71 9.68 11.72
N VAL A 102 -16.36 10.96 11.63
CA VAL A 102 -17.24 12.06 12.05
C VAL A 102 -18.48 12.15 11.16
N VAL A 103 -18.33 12.09 9.84
CA VAL A 103 -19.48 12.13 8.91
C VAL A 103 -20.41 10.93 9.12
N LEU A 104 -19.84 9.77 9.45
CA LEU A 104 -20.59 8.55 9.74
C LEU A 104 -21.30 8.61 11.10
N SER A 105 -20.68 9.18 12.14
CA SER A 105 -21.25 9.26 13.49
C SER A 105 -22.26 10.40 13.67
N ARG A 106 -22.09 11.52 12.98
CA ARG A 106 -22.89 12.73 13.16
C ARG A 106 -24.37 12.56 12.82
N ARG A 107 -24.72 11.51 12.09
CA ARG A 107 -26.10 11.30 11.59
C ARG A 107 -26.64 9.89 11.89
N SER A 108 -26.07 9.21 12.88
CA SER A 108 -26.68 8.04 13.54
C SER A 108 -27.39 8.42 14.85
N LEU A 109 -27.42 9.73 15.18
CA LEU A 109 -28.00 10.31 16.39
C LEU A 109 -29.25 11.17 16.08
N ASP A 110 -29.72 11.14 14.83
CA ASP A 110 -31.04 11.63 14.37
C ASP A 110 -31.90 10.41 14.02
#